data_AF-A0A090QZJ4-F1
#
_entry.id   AF-A0A090QZJ4-F1
#
_cell.length_a   1.000
_cell.length_b   1.000
_cell.length_c   1.000
_cell.angle_alpha   90.00
_cell.angle_beta   90.00
_cell.angle_gamma   90.00
#
_symmetry.space_group_name_H-M   'P 1'
#
loop_
_entity.id
_entity.type
_entity.pdbx_description
1 polymer ?
#
loop_
_entity_poly.entity_id
_entity_poly.type
_entity_poly.pdbx_seq_one_letter_code
_entity_poly.pdbx_strand_id
1 'polypeptide(L)'
;MEVIIAPKVTAEAIAVVAAKKNVRLLECGEWSSKTTGFDVKRVNGGLLVQERDQGMVTLDDLKVVSQRQPTDEELKDALFCWKVAKYVKSNAIVYAKGDMTIGVGAGQMSRVYSAKIAGIKAADEGLEVAGSVMASDAFFPFRDGIDAAAEAGIKCVIQPGGSMRDDEVIAAADEHGMAMIFTGMRHFRH
;
A
#
# COMPACT_ATOMS: atom_id res chain seq x y z
N MET A 1 5.74 17.60 12.66
CA MET A 1 6.41 16.37 13.11
C MET A 1 6.37 16.31 14.62
N GLU A 2 5.86 15.21 15.18
CA GLU A 2 5.55 15.09 16.60
C GLU A 2 6.48 14.12 17.35
N VAL A 3 6.87 13.03 16.69
CA VAL A 3 7.74 11.99 17.22
C VAL A 3 8.70 11.56 16.12
N ILE A 4 9.96 11.36 16.47
CA ILE A 4 10.95 10.63 15.68
C ILE A 4 11.33 9.39 16.49
N ILE A 5 11.29 8.23 15.84
CA ILE A 5 11.79 6.98 16.40
C ILE A 5 12.89 6.44 15.48
N ALA A 6 14.02 6.04 16.04
CA ALA A 6 15.15 5.49 15.30
C ALA A 6 15.81 4.35 16.09
N PRO A 7 16.49 3.40 15.42
CA PRO A 7 17.23 2.35 16.11
C PRO A 7 18.33 2.89 17.01
N LYS A 8 19.04 3.93 16.55
CA LYS A 8 20.09 4.65 17.27
C LYS A 8 20.05 6.13 16.90
N VAL A 9 20.47 6.99 17.83
CA VAL A 9 20.51 8.45 17.63
C VAL A 9 21.89 8.98 17.99
N THR A 10 22.51 9.74 17.08
CA THR A 10 23.82 10.37 17.36
C THR A 10 23.66 11.62 18.23
N ALA A 11 24.74 12.02 18.91
CA ALA A 11 24.74 13.22 19.76
C ALA A 11 24.41 14.50 18.96
N GLU A 12 24.86 14.58 17.71
CA GLU A 12 24.56 15.70 16.81
C GLU A 12 23.07 15.77 16.48
N ALA A 13 22.43 14.63 16.20
CA ALA A 13 20.99 14.57 15.94
C ALA A 13 20.16 14.95 17.18
N ILE A 14 20.58 14.52 18.37
CA ILE A 14 19.96 14.92 19.64
C ILE A 14 19.99 16.43 19.79
N ALA A 15 21.15 17.06 19.58
CA ALA A 15 21.31 18.51 19.71
C ALA A 15 20.39 19.29 18.75
N VAL A 16 20.27 18.84 17.49
CA VAL A 16 19.39 19.47 16.48
C VAL A 16 17.92 19.33 16.87
N VAL A 17 17.49 18.14 17.30
CA VAL A 17 16.07 17.89 17.64
C VAL A 17 15.69 18.58 18.96
N ALA A 18 16.60 18.66 19.93
CA ALA A 18 16.38 19.34 21.20
C ALA A 18 16.03 20.83 21.04
N ALA A 19 16.45 21.46 19.94
CA ALA A 19 16.03 22.83 19.61
C ALA A 19 14.52 22.96 19.33
N LYS A 20 13.81 21.85 19.03
CA LYS A 20 12.38 21.82 18.75
C LYS A 20 11.60 21.34 19.99
N LYS A 21 11.03 22.29 20.75
CA LYS A 21 10.36 22.07 22.05
C LYS A 21 9.36 20.90 22.11
N ASN A 22 8.66 20.62 21.01
CA ASN A 22 7.53 19.67 20.99
C ASN A 22 7.85 18.34 20.25
N VAL A 23 9.09 18.12 19.83
CA VAL A 23 9.48 16.88 19.16
C VAL A 23 9.98 15.87 20.17
N ARG A 24 9.36 14.68 20.20
CA ARG A 24 9.83 13.54 21.00
C ARG A 24 10.82 12.72 20.16
N LEU A 25 12.05 12.55 20.65
CA LEU A 25 13.06 11.71 20.02
C LEU A 25 13.24 10.43 20.84
N LEU A 26 12.97 9.28 20.22
CA LEU A 26 13.00 7.97 20.86
C LEU A 26 14.03 7.07 20.17
N GLU A 27 14.89 6.46 20.96
CA GLU A 27 15.79 5.39 20.53
C GLU A 27 15.15 4.03 20.86
N CYS A 28 15.01 3.15 19.88
CA CYS A 28 14.32 1.87 20.05
C CYS A 28 15.22 0.62 19.96
N GLY A 29 16.52 0.81 19.66
CA GLY A 29 17.43 -0.30 19.35
C GLY A 29 17.15 -0.96 18.00
N GLU A 30 18.02 -1.89 17.61
CA GLU A 30 17.87 -2.71 16.40
C GLU A 30 16.83 -3.82 16.63
N TRP A 31 15.88 -3.95 15.71
CA TRP A 31 14.90 -5.04 15.72
C TRP A 31 15.39 -6.19 14.86
N SER A 32 15.66 -7.35 15.47
CA SER A 32 16.22 -8.52 14.78
C SER A 32 15.24 -9.68 14.60
N SER A 33 14.11 -9.67 15.30
CA SER A 33 13.11 -10.74 15.26
C SER A 33 11.77 -10.24 14.75
N LYS A 34 11.05 -11.12 14.04
CA LYS A 34 9.65 -10.88 13.71
C LYS A 34 8.85 -10.73 15.01
N THR A 35 7.89 -9.82 15.03
CA THR A 35 6.97 -9.70 16.15
C THR A 35 6.25 -11.02 16.38
N THR A 36 6.40 -11.59 17.57
CA THR A 36 5.73 -12.81 17.99
C THR A 36 4.41 -12.49 18.72
N GLY A 37 3.51 -13.47 18.80
CA GLY A 37 2.26 -13.37 19.56
C GLY A 37 1.04 -12.91 18.75
N PHE A 38 -0.09 -12.79 19.46
CA PHE A 38 -1.40 -12.48 18.89
C PHE A 38 -1.61 -10.97 18.70
N ASP A 39 -2.46 -10.63 17.72
CA ASP A 39 -3.12 -9.32 17.62
C ASP A 39 -4.46 -9.39 18.39
N VAL A 40 -4.70 -8.40 19.25
CA VAL A 40 -5.84 -8.38 20.15
C VAL A 40 -6.62 -7.09 19.93
N LYS A 41 -7.92 -7.22 19.63
CA LYS A 41 -8.84 -6.09 19.50
C LYS A 41 -9.90 -6.14 20.59
N ARG A 42 -10.07 -5.02 21.30
CA ARG A 42 -11.13 -4.87 22.28
C ARG A 42 -12.46 -4.61 21.59
N VAL A 43 -13.49 -5.32 22.02
CA VAL A 43 -14.89 -5.09 21.64
C VAL A 43 -15.73 -4.90 22.91
N ASN A 44 -16.96 -4.43 22.76
CA ASN A 44 -17.87 -4.33 23.90
C ASN A 44 -18.09 -5.73 24.48
N GLY A 45 -17.79 -5.91 25.76
CA GLY A 45 -17.95 -7.18 26.46
C GLY A 45 -16.83 -8.20 26.27
N GLY A 46 -15.74 -7.91 25.54
CA GLY A 46 -14.66 -8.88 25.39
C GLY A 46 -13.48 -8.49 24.50
N LEU A 47 -12.76 -9.51 24.06
CA LEU A 47 -11.57 -9.41 23.20
C LEU A 47 -11.72 -10.34 22.00
N LEU A 48 -11.31 -9.87 20.83
CA LEU A 48 -11.02 -10.68 19.66
C LEU A 48 -9.51 -10.93 19.61
N VAL A 49 -9.10 -12.17 19.41
CA VAL A 49 -7.69 -12.59 19.37
C VAL A 49 -7.45 -13.29 18.04
N GLN A 50 -6.44 -12.86 17.30
CA GLN A 50 -6.06 -13.43 16.01
C GLN A 50 -4.54 -13.49 15.88
N GLU A 51 -4.05 -14.30 14.95
CA GLU A 51 -2.64 -14.25 14.55
C GLU A 51 -2.31 -12.89 13.92
N ARG A 52 -1.08 -12.42 14.13
CA ARG A 52 -0.61 -11.23 13.42
C ARG A 52 -0.49 -11.53 11.94
N ASP A 53 -0.94 -10.61 11.10
CA ASP A 53 -0.68 -10.68 9.67
C ASP A 53 0.82 -10.47 9.40
N GLN A 54 1.54 -11.58 9.28
CA GLN A 54 2.97 -11.64 8.93
C GLN A 54 3.20 -11.98 7.45
N GLY A 55 2.12 -12.13 6.67
CA GLY A 55 2.18 -12.50 5.26
C GLY A 55 2.97 -11.48 4.45
N MET A 56 3.86 -11.95 3.60
CA MET A 56 4.64 -11.16 2.66
C MET A 56 4.71 -11.94 1.36
N VAL A 57 4.69 -11.23 0.24
CA VAL A 57 4.88 -11.82 -1.08
C VAL A 57 6.23 -11.42 -1.63
N THR A 58 6.82 -12.33 -2.38
CA THR A 58 8.06 -12.17 -3.13
C THR A 58 7.75 -12.18 -4.63
N LEU A 59 8.75 -11.95 -5.47
CA LEU A 59 8.57 -11.99 -6.93
C LEU A 59 8.01 -13.35 -7.41
N ASP A 60 8.43 -14.44 -6.77
CA ASP A 60 8.01 -15.80 -7.14
C ASP A 60 6.53 -16.09 -6.82
N ASP A 61 5.94 -15.31 -5.90
CA ASP A 61 4.53 -15.41 -5.52
C ASP A 61 3.61 -14.60 -6.47
N LEU A 62 4.18 -13.73 -7.31
CA LEU A 62 3.42 -12.84 -8.17
C LEU A 62 2.97 -13.54 -9.44
N LYS A 63 1.70 -13.38 -9.78
CA LYS A 63 1.14 -13.81 -11.06
C LYS A 63 0.75 -12.61 -11.91
N VAL A 64 1.47 -12.38 -13.00
CA VAL A 64 1.03 -11.40 -14.02
C VAL A 64 -0.16 -12.00 -14.77
N VAL A 65 -1.30 -11.32 -14.74
CA VAL A 65 -2.56 -11.79 -15.33
C VAL A 65 -2.99 -11.01 -16.58
N SER A 66 -2.43 -9.82 -16.79
CA SER A 66 -2.61 -9.03 -18.01
C SER A 66 -1.69 -9.48 -19.16
N GLN A 67 -2.01 -9.03 -20.38
CA GLN A 67 -1.17 -9.19 -21.56
C GLN A 67 0.15 -8.42 -21.45
N ARG A 68 0.11 -7.16 -21.00
CA ARG A 68 1.32 -6.37 -20.78
C ARG A 68 2.10 -6.92 -19.59
N GLN A 69 3.38 -7.18 -19.82
CA GLN A 69 4.32 -7.51 -18.74
C GLN A 69 4.81 -6.23 -18.06
N PRO A 70 4.92 -6.21 -16.71
CA PRO A 70 5.52 -5.09 -16.01
C PRO A 70 7.02 -5.02 -16.29
N THR A 71 7.59 -3.82 -16.20
CA THR A 71 9.05 -3.66 -16.19
C THR A 71 9.66 -4.04 -14.84
N ASP A 72 10.98 -4.22 -14.76
CA ASP A 72 11.67 -4.50 -13.49
C ASP A 72 11.45 -3.38 -12.46
N GLU A 73 11.41 -2.12 -12.91
CA GLU A 73 11.10 -0.97 -12.06
C GLU A 73 9.66 -1.02 -11.54
N GLU A 74 8.70 -1.35 -12.40
CA GLU A 74 7.29 -1.51 -11.99
C GLU A 74 7.10 -2.69 -11.02
N LEU A 75 7.82 -3.80 -11.19
CA LEU A 75 7.79 -4.93 -10.25
C LEU A 75 8.32 -4.55 -8.87
N LYS A 76 9.43 -3.82 -8.83
CA LYS A 76 10.01 -3.32 -7.58
C LYS A 76 9.05 -2.37 -6.88
N ASP A 77 8.51 -1.40 -7.62
CA ASP A 77 7.53 -0.45 -7.11
C ASP A 77 6.23 -1.14 -6.68
N ALA A 78 5.78 -2.19 -7.39
CA ALA A 78 4.61 -2.98 -7.01
C ALA A 78 4.80 -3.68 -5.67
N LEU A 79 5.95 -4.33 -5.44
CA LEU A 79 6.26 -4.97 -4.16
C LEU A 79 6.37 -3.96 -3.02
N PHE A 80 6.99 -2.80 -3.26
CA PHE A 80 7.04 -1.70 -2.30
C PHE A 80 5.61 -1.20 -1.99
N CYS A 81 4.83 -0.91 -3.01
CA CYS A 81 3.46 -0.40 -2.90
C CYS A 81 2.55 -1.39 -2.15
N TRP A 82 2.68 -2.69 -2.44
CA TRP A 82 1.98 -3.77 -1.75
C TRP A 82 2.33 -3.83 -0.26
N LYS A 83 3.63 -3.74 0.06
CA LYS A 83 4.11 -3.72 1.45
C LYS A 83 3.54 -2.53 2.22
N VAL A 84 3.43 -1.36 1.59
CA VAL A 84 2.79 -0.19 2.21
C VAL A 84 1.30 -0.44 2.42
N ALA A 85 0.58 -0.91 1.39
CA ALA A 85 -0.87 -1.12 1.43
C ALA A 85 -1.31 -2.03 2.59
N LYS A 86 -0.52 -3.05 2.92
CA LYS A 86 -0.72 -3.93 4.09
C LYS A 86 -0.90 -3.19 5.42
N TYR A 87 -0.23 -2.06 5.60
CA TYR A 87 -0.26 -1.29 6.85
C TYR A 87 -1.27 -0.13 6.83
N VAL A 88 -1.82 0.20 5.66
CA VAL A 88 -2.86 1.21 5.49
C VAL A 88 -4.22 0.65 5.92
N LYS A 89 -5.09 1.49 6.47
CA LYS A 89 -6.45 1.08 6.88
C LYS A 89 -7.33 0.82 5.66
N SER A 90 -8.02 -0.30 5.65
CA SER A 90 -8.92 -0.72 4.59
C SER A 90 -10.17 0.17 4.50
N ASN A 91 -10.73 0.41 3.30
CA ASN A 91 -10.22 -0.04 2.00
C ASN A 91 -9.04 0.84 1.55
N ALA A 92 -7.89 0.22 1.25
CA ALA A 92 -6.65 0.94 1.00
C ALA A 92 -6.30 0.94 -0.49
N ILE A 93 -6.02 2.12 -1.03
CA ILE A 93 -5.40 2.31 -2.34
C ILE A 93 -4.12 3.12 -2.14
N VAL A 94 -3.01 2.60 -2.62
CA VAL A 94 -1.69 3.25 -2.54
C VAL A 94 -1.15 3.42 -3.95
N TYR A 95 -0.60 4.59 -4.24
CA TYR A 95 0.19 4.86 -5.44
C TYR A 95 1.66 4.97 -5.05
N ALA A 96 2.55 4.38 -5.84
CA ALA A 96 3.98 4.47 -5.63
C ALA A 96 4.77 4.54 -6.94
N LYS A 97 5.93 5.18 -6.89
CA LYS A 97 6.89 5.28 -7.99
C LYS A 97 8.29 5.53 -7.41
N GLY A 98 9.30 4.80 -7.87
CA GLY A 98 10.69 4.96 -7.45
C GLY A 98 10.90 4.78 -5.94
N ASP A 99 10.36 3.71 -5.34
CA ASP A 99 10.40 3.42 -3.89
C ASP A 99 9.76 4.51 -3.00
N MET A 100 8.90 5.38 -3.56
CA MET A 100 8.22 6.44 -2.84
C MET A 100 6.70 6.34 -3.02
N THR A 101 5.94 6.56 -1.95
CA THR A 101 4.48 6.71 -2.03
C THR A 101 4.13 8.05 -2.66
N ILE A 102 3.32 8.03 -3.72
CA ILE A 102 2.81 9.23 -4.40
C ILE A 102 1.50 9.70 -3.79
N GLY A 103 0.64 8.75 -3.42
CA GLY A 103 -0.67 9.05 -2.85
C GLY A 103 -1.21 7.86 -2.06
N VAL A 104 -1.93 8.14 -0.98
CA VAL A 104 -2.52 7.11 -0.12
C VAL A 104 -3.97 7.46 0.20
N GLY A 105 -4.88 6.58 -0.20
CA GLY A 105 -6.29 6.61 0.17
C GLY A 105 -6.59 5.51 1.17
N ALA A 106 -7.06 5.88 2.35
CA ALA A 106 -7.27 4.96 3.47
C ALA A 106 -8.68 5.07 4.05
N GLY A 107 -9.20 3.95 4.56
CA GLY A 107 -10.37 3.93 5.46
C GLY A 107 -11.72 4.20 4.81
N GLN A 108 -11.83 4.20 3.47
CA GLN A 108 -13.10 4.50 2.80
C GLN A 108 -13.98 3.26 2.66
N MET A 109 -15.30 3.49 2.65
CA MET A 109 -16.29 2.44 2.37
C MET A 109 -16.19 1.89 0.94
N SER A 110 -15.68 2.68 -0.01
CA SER A 110 -15.51 2.30 -1.41
C SER A 110 -14.07 2.52 -1.86
N ARG A 111 -13.49 1.50 -2.52
CA ARG A 111 -12.12 1.55 -3.08
C ARG A 111 -11.96 2.63 -4.15
N VAL A 112 -13.01 2.92 -4.92
CA VAL A 112 -13.02 4.00 -5.92
C VAL A 112 -12.80 5.35 -5.23
N TYR A 113 -13.40 5.58 -4.05
CA TYR A 113 -13.14 6.80 -3.28
C TYR A 113 -11.73 6.82 -2.67
N SER A 114 -11.20 5.68 -2.21
CA SER A 114 -9.79 5.61 -1.79
C SER A 114 -8.84 6.00 -2.93
N ALA A 115 -9.06 5.50 -4.15
CA ALA A 115 -8.28 5.88 -5.32
C ALA A 115 -8.35 7.39 -5.60
N LYS A 116 -9.56 7.96 -5.60
CA LYS A 116 -9.74 9.41 -5.77
C LYS A 116 -9.00 10.23 -4.71
N ILE A 117 -9.07 9.83 -3.43
CA ILE A 117 -8.37 10.51 -2.34
C ILE A 117 -6.85 10.44 -2.53
N ALA A 118 -6.32 9.27 -2.94
CA ALA A 118 -4.90 9.13 -3.22
C ALA A 118 -4.45 10.10 -4.33
N GLY A 119 -5.24 10.22 -5.41
CA GLY A 119 -4.97 11.15 -6.51
C GLY A 119 -5.06 12.62 -6.09
N ILE A 120 -6.09 13.00 -5.33
CA ILE A 120 -6.24 14.36 -4.78
C ILE A 120 -5.03 14.71 -3.91
N LYS A 121 -4.60 13.80 -3.02
CA LYS A 121 -3.44 14.03 -2.16
C LYS A 121 -2.13 14.18 -2.93
N ALA A 122 -1.94 13.40 -3.98
CA ALA A 122 -0.79 13.57 -4.85
C ALA A 122 -0.80 14.96 -5.52
N ALA A 123 -1.96 15.38 -6.05
CA ALA A 123 -2.10 16.68 -6.69
C ALA A 123 -1.89 17.86 -5.73
N ASP A 124 -2.44 17.80 -4.51
CA ASP A 124 -2.26 18.83 -3.47
C ASP A 124 -0.78 19.05 -3.12
N GLU A 125 0.02 18.00 -3.17
CA GLU A 125 1.47 18.02 -2.90
C GLU A 125 2.31 18.24 -4.18
N GLY A 126 1.68 18.44 -5.34
CA GLY A 126 2.36 18.65 -6.62
C GLY A 126 3.11 17.42 -7.15
N LEU A 127 2.70 16.21 -6.74
CA LEU A 127 3.30 14.94 -7.15
C LEU A 127 2.62 14.39 -8.41
N GLU A 128 3.43 13.84 -9.32
CA GLU A 128 2.95 13.26 -10.57
C GLU A 128 2.50 11.80 -10.38
N VAL A 129 1.23 11.52 -10.66
CA VAL A 129 0.66 10.15 -10.61
C VAL A 129 0.99 9.34 -11.87
N ALA A 130 1.10 10.00 -13.03
CA ALA A 130 1.34 9.32 -14.30
C ALA A 130 2.64 8.48 -14.28
N GLY A 131 2.53 7.24 -14.76
CA GLY A 131 3.62 6.27 -14.73
C GLY A 131 3.82 5.56 -13.39
N SER A 132 2.95 5.77 -12.40
CA SER A 132 3.04 5.11 -11.09
C SER A 132 2.42 3.71 -11.11
N VAL A 133 2.69 2.95 -10.05
CA VAL A 133 2.06 1.67 -9.72
C VAL A 133 0.98 1.89 -8.66
N MET A 134 -0.11 1.12 -8.72
CA MET A 134 -1.19 1.12 -7.73
C MET A 134 -1.26 -0.22 -7.00
N ALA A 135 -1.38 -0.21 -5.67
CA ALA A 135 -1.73 -1.38 -4.88
C ALA A 135 -3.12 -1.24 -4.24
N SER A 136 -3.88 -2.34 -4.22
CA SER A 136 -5.14 -2.46 -3.48
C SER A 136 -5.05 -3.61 -2.49
N ASP A 137 -5.29 -3.35 -1.20
CA ASP A 137 -5.18 -4.35 -0.12
C ASP A 137 -6.13 -5.57 -0.26
N ALA A 138 -7.16 -5.39 -1.10
CA ALA A 138 -8.18 -6.37 -1.43
C ALA A 138 -8.58 -6.28 -2.91
N PHE A 139 -9.30 -7.28 -3.43
CA PHE A 139 -9.62 -7.33 -4.85
C PHE A 139 -10.55 -6.20 -5.32
N PHE A 140 -10.49 -5.88 -6.62
CA PHE A 140 -11.45 -5.01 -7.28
C PHE A 140 -12.71 -5.80 -7.67
N PRO A 141 -13.90 -5.40 -7.21
CA PRO A 141 -15.14 -6.12 -7.52
C PRO A 141 -15.63 -5.86 -8.95
N PHE A 142 -15.26 -4.72 -9.55
CA PHE A 142 -15.68 -4.26 -10.87
C PHE A 142 -14.52 -3.55 -11.59
N ARG A 143 -14.63 -3.39 -12.92
CA ARG A 143 -13.62 -2.72 -13.75
C ARG A 143 -13.47 -1.22 -13.51
N ASP A 144 -14.45 -0.58 -12.89
CA ASP A 144 -14.48 0.86 -12.62
C ASP A 144 -13.23 1.37 -11.86
N GLY A 145 -12.69 0.56 -10.94
CA GLY A 145 -11.44 0.87 -10.24
C GLY A 145 -10.22 0.87 -11.15
N ILE A 146 -10.21 0.04 -12.19
CA ILE A 146 -9.12 -0.04 -13.18
C ILE A 146 -9.25 1.07 -14.20
N ASP A 147 -10.46 1.34 -14.69
CA ASP A 147 -10.72 2.45 -15.60
C ASP A 147 -10.29 3.79 -14.95
N ALA A 148 -10.64 4.01 -13.67
CA ALA A 148 -10.19 5.19 -12.93
C ALA A 148 -8.68 5.25 -12.72
N ALA A 149 -8.01 4.10 -12.53
CA ALA A 149 -6.56 4.05 -12.40
C ALA A 149 -5.86 4.39 -13.72
N ALA A 150 -6.41 3.93 -14.85
CA ALA A 150 -5.93 4.27 -16.18
C ALA A 150 -6.07 5.77 -16.47
N GLU A 151 -7.21 6.38 -16.12
CA GLU A 151 -7.44 7.83 -16.24
C GLU A 151 -6.41 8.64 -15.42
N ALA A 152 -6.00 8.13 -14.25
CA ALA A 152 -4.96 8.74 -13.42
C ALA A 152 -3.52 8.50 -13.96
N GLY A 153 -3.36 7.69 -15.02
CA GLY A 153 -2.08 7.39 -15.65
C GLY A 153 -1.27 6.28 -14.98
N ILE A 154 -1.91 5.43 -14.16
CA ILE A 154 -1.26 4.26 -13.55
C ILE A 154 -0.85 3.27 -14.65
N LYS A 155 0.33 2.64 -14.51
CA LYS A 155 0.87 1.68 -15.49
C LYS A 155 0.87 0.23 -15.01
N CYS A 156 0.88 0.01 -13.71
CA CYS A 156 0.84 -1.32 -13.12
C CYS A 156 -0.10 -1.34 -11.91
N VAL A 157 -0.83 -2.43 -11.73
CA VAL A 157 -1.74 -2.66 -10.60
C VAL A 157 -1.39 -3.98 -9.92
N ILE A 158 -1.25 -3.97 -8.60
CA ILE A 158 -1.07 -5.17 -7.78
C ILE A 158 -2.24 -5.34 -6.80
N GLN A 159 -2.84 -6.52 -6.78
CA GLN A 159 -3.99 -6.86 -5.93
C GLN A 159 -4.01 -8.36 -5.60
N PRO A 160 -4.86 -8.85 -4.68
CA PRO A 160 -4.95 -10.29 -4.42
C PRO A 160 -5.55 -11.10 -5.56
N GLY A 161 -6.50 -10.53 -6.31
CA GLY A 161 -7.43 -11.31 -7.15
C GLY A 161 -8.49 -12.04 -6.31
N GLY A 162 -9.33 -12.84 -6.98
CA GLY A 162 -10.39 -13.64 -6.37
C GLY A 162 -11.81 -13.05 -6.52
N SER A 163 -12.03 -12.08 -7.40
CA SER A 163 -13.38 -11.62 -7.74
C SER A 163 -14.06 -12.62 -8.68
N MET A 164 -15.38 -12.77 -8.56
CA MET A 164 -16.17 -13.48 -9.59
C MET A 164 -16.08 -12.80 -10.97
N ARG A 165 -15.63 -11.54 -11.01
CA ARG A 165 -15.49 -10.72 -12.21
C ARG A 165 -14.03 -10.37 -12.54
N ASP A 166 -13.08 -11.19 -12.08
CA ASP A 166 -11.65 -10.94 -12.38
C ASP A 166 -11.40 -10.81 -13.89
N ASP A 167 -12.09 -11.59 -14.73
CA ASP A 167 -11.95 -11.51 -16.19
C ASP A 167 -12.31 -10.11 -16.74
N GLU A 168 -13.37 -9.46 -16.22
CA GLU A 168 -13.73 -8.09 -16.61
C GLU A 168 -12.68 -7.08 -16.16
N VAL A 169 -12.10 -7.29 -14.98
CA VAL A 169 -11.08 -6.40 -14.38
C VAL A 169 -9.75 -6.54 -15.14
N ILE A 170 -9.37 -7.76 -15.51
CA ILE A 170 -8.17 -8.05 -16.32
C ILE A 170 -8.33 -7.48 -17.73
N ALA A 171 -9.50 -7.69 -18.36
CA ALA A 171 -9.78 -7.13 -19.68
C ALA A 171 -9.66 -5.59 -19.70
N ALA A 172 -10.15 -4.90 -18.66
CA ALA A 172 -9.97 -3.46 -18.53
C ALA A 172 -8.49 -3.06 -18.44
N ALA A 173 -7.67 -3.79 -17.68
CA ALA A 173 -6.24 -3.52 -17.63
C ALA A 173 -5.57 -3.70 -19.00
N ASP A 174 -5.94 -4.74 -19.74
CA ASP A 174 -5.45 -4.98 -21.09
C ASP A 174 -5.88 -3.87 -22.07
N GLU A 175 -7.14 -3.45 -22.03
CA GLU A 175 -7.69 -2.35 -22.85
C GLU A 175 -6.91 -1.04 -22.64
N HIS A 176 -6.47 -0.77 -21.41
CA HIS A 176 -5.68 0.43 -21.06
C HIS A 176 -4.17 0.23 -21.19
N GLY A 177 -3.71 -0.95 -21.62
CA GLY A 177 -2.29 -1.28 -21.75
C GLY A 177 -1.54 -1.23 -20.41
N MET A 178 -2.19 -1.67 -19.33
CA MET A 178 -1.66 -1.71 -17.97
C MET A 178 -1.18 -3.13 -17.64
N ALA A 179 -0.14 -3.24 -16.80
CA ALA A 179 0.20 -4.51 -16.18
C ALA A 179 -0.68 -4.76 -14.95
N MET A 180 -1.15 -5.99 -14.77
CA MET A 180 -1.93 -6.41 -13.60
C MET A 180 -1.29 -7.65 -12.97
N ILE A 181 -1.09 -7.58 -11.66
CA ILE A 181 -0.41 -8.59 -10.85
C ILE A 181 -1.34 -9.07 -9.75
N PHE A 182 -1.51 -10.38 -9.66
CA PHE A 182 -2.23 -11.05 -8.58
C PHE A 182 -1.25 -11.64 -7.55
N THR A 183 -1.54 -11.42 -6.27
CA THR A 183 -0.75 -11.93 -5.14
C THR A 183 -1.37 -13.14 -4.45
N GLY A 184 -2.67 -13.38 -4.64
CA GLY A 184 -3.43 -14.40 -3.91
C GLY A 184 -3.58 -14.14 -2.41
N MET A 185 -3.09 -13.00 -1.89
CA MET A 185 -3.03 -12.70 -0.46
C MET A 185 -3.76 -11.39 -0.16
N ARG A 186 -4.68 -11.39 0.81
CA ARG A 186 -5.43 -10.19 1.20
C ARG A 186 -4.93 -9.64 2.54
N HIS A 187 -4.67 -8.34 2.61
CA HIS A 187 -4.20 -7.64 3.82
C HIS A 187 -5.26 -6.68 4.37
N PHE A 188 -6.40 -7.20 4.83
CA PHE A 188 -7.48 -6.35 5.35
C PHE A 188 -7.17 -5.85 6.78
N ARG A 189 -7.29 -4.53 7.00
CA ARG A 189 -6.96 -3.85 8.25
C ARG A 189 -8.00 -2.78 8.62
N HIS A 190 -8.85 -3.09 9.60
CA HIS A 190 -9.66 -2.08 10.32
C HIS A 190 -8.78 -1.21 11.21
#